data_AF-A0A8J4DW62-F1
#
_entry.id   AF-A0A8J4DW62-F1
#
_cell.length_a   1.000
_cell.length_b   1.000
_cell.length_c   1.000
_cell.angle_alpha   90.00
_cell.angle_beta   90.00
_cell.angle_gamma   90.00
#
_symmetry.space_group_name_H-M   'P 1'
#
loop_
_entity.id
_entity.type
_entity.pdbx_description
1 polymer ?
#
loop_
_entity_poly.entity_id
_entity_poly.type
_entity_poly.pdbx_seq_one_letter_code
_entity_poly.pdbx_strand_id
1 'polypeptide(L)'
;MIAIEVDAAPLVVGFDDVHDDPVRGLTVTLGPSNVDRPIWTYWFPMMCRLRPDLMRPVPIGTLDAATRPFVYPIEVRFEAEQWSRDAPPGEPVAVLSPAAERAVGTGRVIVVISIAHEGNSLALEPGSDAPVLLDRVAAFARCYGLPPERLWFLTGSLDGVASVAAWRQARGLATVPFTVRSTEPFSAFTGACVRESLRHGRAPTAAVDFARRHPHLVGWRSTTVSWTARPFPGLGAAAPDEPARFRYACLNRMLRPHRWQVLRRLWTAGALDKGLVSFPLPDAEDLVDLGVDPAAPATRELLSRLPLEIDRTVFLDSARIFGDNAEFVGLHPDVVLRDCAMEIVTETLQDGRFVSEKVFKSLLGRGPAVVVGTVGTLDYLHSIGVRTWGDRVDESYDRIADPAARLDAAVDAALSYVDGDGADATAVRAENLRWLLDAPKPWDALTRELAQTLAGL
;
A
#
# COMPACT_ATOMS: atom_id res chain seq x y z
N MET A 1 25.93 23.52 6.92
CA MET A 1 25.94 22.77 8.19
C MET A 1 24.57 22.13 8.34
N ILE A 2 24.42 20.87 7.95
CA ILE A 2 23.26 20.06 8.31
C ILE A 2 23.72 19.27 9.52
N ALA A 3 23.16 19.57 10.68
CA ALA A 3 23.42 18.81 11.89
C ALA A 3 23.04 17.35 11.61
N ILE A 4 24.02 16.46 11.69
CA ILE A 4 23.79 15.02 11.77
C ILE A 4 23.15 14.83 13.15
N GLU A 5 21.83 14.74 13.17
CA GLU A 5 21.06 14.51 14.39
C GLU A 5 21.44 13.14 14.98
N VAL A 6 21.87 13.22 16.23
CA VAL A 6 22.09 12.19 17.25
C VAL A 6 21.25 10.92 17.00
N ASP A 7 21.90 9.75 17.10
CA ASP A 7 21.28 8.42 17.16
C ASP A 7 20.08 8.40 18.12
N ALA A 8 18.88 8.71 17.61
CA ALA A 8 17.65 8.58 18.37
C ALA A 8 17.34 7.09 18.51
N ALA A 9 17.04 6.66 19.74
CA ALA A 9 16.64 5.28 19.97
C ALA A 9 15.43 4.91 19.09
N PRO A 10 15.37 3.69 18.52
CA PRO A 10 14.24 3.25 17.70
C PRO A 10 12.92 3.38 18.44
N LEU A 11 11.86 3.72 17.71
CA LEU A 11 10.49 3.79 18.23
C LEU A 11 10.09 2.44 18.81
N VAL A 12 9.65 2.44 20.07
CA VAL A 12 9.16 1.23 20.74
C VAL A 12 7.72 0.98 20.32
N VAL A 13 7.50 -0.10 19.57
CA VAL A 13 6.18 -0.52 19.07
C VAL A 13 5.73 -1.73 19.89
N GLY A 14 4.65 -1.55 20.65
CA GLY A 14 4.06 -2.58 21.50
C GLY A 14 3.07 -3.46 20.75
N PHE A 15 3.25 -4.78 20.81
CA PHE A 15 2.26 -5.76 20.37
C PHE A 15 1.84 -6.65 21.55
N ASP A 16 0.64 -7.23 21.49
CA ASP A 16 0.15 -8.07 22.60
C ASP A 16 1.08 -9.25 22.88
N ASP A 17 1.57 -9.89 21.83
CA ASP A 17 2.65 -10.87 21.91
C ASP A 17 3.64 -10.71 20.75
N VAL A 18 4.92 -10.96 21.03
CA VAL A 18 6.02 -10.89 20.07
C VAL A 18 6.96 -12.05 20.28
N HIS A 19 7.20 -12.82 19.23
CA HIS A 19 8.26 -13.80 19.15
C HIS A 19 9.22 -13.42 18.04
N ASP A 20 10.43 -12.97 18.39
CA ASP A 20 11.48 -12.64 17.42
C ASP A 20 12.53 -13.74 17.42
N ASP A 21 12.47 -14.60 16.40
CA ASP A 21 13.46 -15.63 16.16
C ASP A 21 14.33 -15.22 14.95
N PRO A 22 15.66 -15.12 15.09
CA PRO A 22 16.55 -14.73 14.00
C PRO A 22 16.44 -15.60 12.74
N VAL A 23 16.04 -16.86 12.90
CA VAL A 23 15.91 -17.88 11.84
C VAL A 23 14.47 -18.02 11.36
N ARG A 24 13.49 -18.12 12.27
CA ARG A 24 12.08 -18.35 11.94
C ARG A 24 11.32 -17.08 11.55
N GLY A 25 11.83 -15.91 11.95
CA GLY A 25 11.22 -14.62 11.67
C GLY A 25 10.60 -13.95 12.89
N LEU A 26 10.01 -12.78 12.65
CA LEU A 26 9.26 -12.00 13.63
C LEU A 26 7.79 -12.40 13.57
N THR A 27 7.28 -13.06 14.59
CA THR A 27 5.85 -13.33 14.75
C THR A 27 5.26 -12.34 15.75
N VAL A 28 4.17 -11.69 15.35
CA VAL A 28 3.32 -10.90 16.23
C VAL A 28 1.94 -11.52 16.31
N THR A 29 1.37 -11.49 17.51
CA THR A 29 0.00 -11.92 17.80
C THR A 29 -0.70 -10.77 18.54
N LEU A 30 -1.95 -10.54 18.20
CA LEU A 30 -2.91 -9.64 18.84
C LEU A 30 -3.87 -10.52 19.64
N GLY A 31 -4.35 -9.99 20.75
CA GLY A 31 -5.33 -10.65 21.57
C GLY A 31 -6.65 -10.91 20.81
N PRO A 32 -7.47 -11.85 21.33
CA PRO A 32 -8.72 -12.26 20.68
C PRO A 32 -9.78 -11.15 20.58
N SER A 33 -9.57 -9.99 21.22
CA SER A 33 -10.54 -8.90 21.34
C SER A 33 -10.97 -8.27 19.99
N ASN A 34 -10.20 -8.50 18.92
CA ASN A 34 -10.45 -7.91 17.59
C ASN A 34 -10.89 -8.92 16.52
N VAL A 35 -11.29 -10.13 16.92
CA VAL A 35 -11.64 -11.21 15.98
C VAL A 35 -12.86 -10.91 15.08
N ASP A 36 -13.74 -9.99 15.47
CA ASP A 36 -14.91 -9.59 14.68
C ASP A 36 -14.82 -8.13 14.19
N ARG A 37 -13.59 -7.64 13.96
CA ARG A 37 -13.30 -6.28 13.52
C ARG A 37 -12.43 -6.27 12.28
N PRO A 38 -12.44 -5.20 11.46
CA PRO A 38 -11.68 -5.10 10.22
C PRO A 38 -10.19 -4.78 10.47
N ILE A 39 -9.56 -5.54 11.36
CA ILE A 39 -8.16 -5.35 11.77
C ILE A 39 -7.25 -6.24 10.95
N TRP A 40 -6.10 -5.72 10.53
CA TRP A 40 -5.14 -6.41 9.68
C TRP A 40 -3.71 -5.94 9.96
N THR A 41 -3.05 -6.58 10.94
CA THR A 41 -1.74 -6.12 11.44
C THR A 41 -0.59 -6.80 10.74
N TYR A 42 -0.03 -6.21 9.69
CA TYR A 42 1.15 -6.75 8.99
C TYR A 42 2.20 -5.70 8.66
N TRP A 43 1.80 -4.45 8.47
CA TRP A 43 2.69 -3.38 8.05
C TRP A 43 3.67 -2.99 9.15
N PHE A 44 3.21 -2.76 10.39
CA PHE A 44 4.11 -2.43 11.49
C PHE A 44 5.09 -3.55 11.82
N PRO A 45 4.68 -4.84 11.89
CA PRO A 45 5.61 -5.95 12.02
C PRO A 45 6.64 -6.00 10.88
N MET A 46 6.19 -5.81 9.64
CA MET A 46 7.08 -5.82 8.47
C MET A 46 8.08 -4.67 8.51
N MET A 47 7.65 -3.45 8.89
CA MET A 47 8.53 -2.29 9.05
C MET A 47 9.47 -2.43 10.25
N CYS A 48 9.04 -3.02 11.37
CA CYS A 48 9.93 -3.38 12.47
C CYS A 48 11.06 -4.31 12.02
N ARG A 49 10.76 -5.25 11.11
CA ARG A 49 11.74 -6.20 10.59
C ARG A 49 12.66 -5.58 9.54
N LEU A 50 12.12 -4.72 8.67
CA LEU A 50 12.84 -4.06 7.57
C LEU A 50 13.66 -2.85 8.01
N ARG A 51 13.21 -2.15 9.06
CA ARG A 51 13.79 -0.90 9.57
C ARG A 51 13.99 -0.97 11.08
N PRO A 52 14.82 -1.90 11.58
CA PRO A 52 15.13 -2.00 13.01
C PRO A 52 15.85 -0.76 13.56
N ASP A 53 16.40 0.08 12.67
CA ASP A 53 16.92 1.41 12.97
C ASP A 53 15.84 2.42 13.37
N LEU A 54 14.60 2.25 12.88
CA LEU A 54 13.50 3.17 13.14
C LEU A 54 12.49 2.64 14.17
N MET A 55 12.21 1.35 14.16
CA MET A 55 11.14 0.75 14.96
C MET A 55 11.58 -0.59 15.54
N ARG A 56 11.24 -0.84 16.81
CA ARG A 56 11.51 -2.10 17.49
C ARG A 56 10.22 -2.69 18.06
N PRO A 57 9.90 -3.97 17.76
CA PRO A 57 8.73 -4.64 18.33
C PRO A 57 9.04 -5.09 19.77
N VAL A 58 8.10 -4.92 20.69
CA VAL A 58 8.24 -5.38 22.09
C VAL A 58 6.89 -5.91 22.60
N PRO A 59 6.84 -7.03 23.35
CA PRO A 59 5.61 -7.47 24.01
C PRO A 59 5.11 -6.42 25.01
N ILE A 60 3.81 -6.10 24.96
CA ILE A 60 3.21 -5.11 25.86
C ILE A 60 3.29 -5.56 27.31
N GLY A 61 3.23 -6.87 27.60
CA GLY A 61 3.44 -7.38 28.96
C GLY A 61 4.79 -6.95 29.55
N THR A 62 5.86 -6.93 28.73
CA THR A 62 7.18 -6.45 29.14
C THR A 62 7.20 -4.93 29.33
N LEU A 63 6.54 -4.18 28.44
CA LEU A 63 6.46 -2.72 28.51
C LEU A 63 5.64 -2.24 29.71
N ASP A 64 4.54 -2.92 30.00
CA ASP A 64 3.65 -2.64 31.13
C ASP A 64 4.38 -2.89 32.46
N ALA A 65 5.04 -4.04 32.59
CA ALA A 65 5.84 -4.37 33.78
C ALA A 65 6.99 -3.38 34.03
N ALA A 66 7.61 -2.89 32.95
CA ALA A 66 8.69 -1.90 33.04
C ALA A 66 8.19 -0.45 33.10
N THR A 67 6.88 -0.21 33.13
CA THR A 67 6.26 1.12 33.08
C THR A 67 6.77 2.01 31.94
N ARG A 68 7.18 1.41 30.81
CA ARG A 68 7.78 2.15 29.69
C ARG A 68 6.70 2.73 28.77
N PRO A 69 6.90 3.93 28.22
CA PRO A 69 6.07 4.42 27.13
C PRO A 69 6.25 3.62 25.84
N PHE A 70 5.18 3.45 25.07
CA PHE A 70 5.22 2.79 23.75
C PHE A 70 4.14 3.30 22.79
N VAL A 71 4.32 3.01 21.49
CA VAL A 71 3.26 3.13 20.48
C VAL A 71 2.51 1.81 20.36
N TYR A 72 1.18 1.86 20.36
CA TYR A 72 0.31 0.70 20.12
C TYR A 72 -0.36 0.82 18.73
N PRO A 73 0.11 0.08 17.71
CA PRO A 73 -0.45 0.15 16.38
C PRO A 73 -1.71 -0.70 16.26
N ILE A 74 -2.71 -0.17 15.57
CA ILE A 74 -3.94 -0.82 15.15
C ILE A 74 -4.06 -0.58 13.65
N GLU A 75 -3.85 -1.62 12.87
CA GLU A 75 -3.94 -1.54 11.42
C GLU A 75 -5.33 -1.96 10.97
N VAL A 76 -5.99 -1.12 10.17
CA VAL A 76 -7.33 -1.38 9.64
C VAL A 76 -7.26 -1.65 8.15
N ARG A 77 -8.13 -2.53 7.67
CA ARG A 77 -8.20 -2.93 6.26
C ARG A 77 -9.26 -2.15 5.49
N PHE A 78 -9.25 -2.23 4.16
CA PHE A 78 -10.23 -1.56 3.29
C PHE A 78 -11.69 -1.95 3.61
N GLU A 79 -11.96 -3.14 4.15
CA GLU A 79 -13.31 -3.54 4.59
C GLU A 79 -13.85 -2.67 5.73
N ALA A 80 -12.99 -1.92 6.42
CA ALA A 80 -13.40 -1.05 7.53
C ALA A 80 -14.39 0.02 7.11
N GLU A 81 -14.40 0.45 5.85
CA GLU A 81 -15.38 1.43 5.36
C GLU A 81 -16.79 0.83 5.33
N GLN A 82 -16.96 -0.34 4.72
CA GLN A 82 -18.25 -1.04 4.69
C GLN A 82 -18.66 -1.48 6.10
N TRP A 83 -17.73 -2.05 6.88
CA TRP A 83 -17.99 -2.39 8.27
C TRP A 83 -18.46 -1.20 9.10
N SER A 84 -17.92 0.00 8.85
CA SER A 84 -18.33 1.22 9.55
C SER A 84 -19.78 1.57 9.29
N ARG A 85 -20.31 1.27 8.11
CA ARG A 85 -21.73 1.51 7.77
C ARG A 85 -22.64 0.49 8.44
N ASP A 86 -22.20 -0.77 8.50
CA ASP A 86 -23.01 -1.90 8.97
C ASP A 86 -23.00 -2.05 10.50
N ALA A 87 -21.93 -1.62 11.18
CA ALA A 87 -21.77 -1.79 12.62
C ALA A 87 -22.77 -0.92 13.43
N PRO A 88 -23.21 -1.39 14.61
CA PRO A 88 -24.02 -0.60 15.55
C PRO A 88 -23.46 0.81 15.80
N PRO A 89 -24.30 1.86 15.88
CA PRO A 89 -23.83 3.23 16.12
C PRO A 89 -22.97 3.34 17.38
N GLY A 90 -21.86 4.09 17.29
CA GLY A 90 -20.95 4.32 18.41
C GLY A 90 -19.99 3.17 18.72
N GLU A 91 -20.07 2.04 18.02
CA GLU A 91 -19.07 0.98 18.15
C GLU A 91 -17.69 1.44 17.64
N PRO A 92 -16.61 1.25 18.43
CA PRO A 92 -15.26 1.61 18.01
C PRO A 92 -14.68 0.61 17.00
N VAL A 93 -13.80 1.09 16.11
CA VAL A 93 -13.17 0.28 15.05
C VAL A 93 -12.29 -0.86 15.58
N ALA A 94 -11.85 -0.76 16.83
CA ALA A 94 -10.95 -1.71 17.48
C ALA A 94 -11.22 -1.74 18.99
N VAL A 95 -10.74 -2.80 19.64
CA VAL A 95 -10.73 -2.97 21.09
C VAL A 95 -9.30 -3.13 21.56
N LEU A 96 -8.91 -2.40 22.60
CA LEU A 96 -7.61 -2.53 23.24
C LEU A 96 -7.52 -3.84 24.04
N SER A 97 -6.32 -4.42 24.08
CA SER A 97 -6.04 -5.48 25.06
C SER A 97 -6.05 -4.90 26.48
N PRO A 98 -6.30 -5.72 27.52
CA PRO A 98 -6.29 -5.23 28.90
C PRO A 98 -4.99 -4.51 29.30
N ALA A 99 -3.85 -4.92 28.73
CA ALA A 99 -2.56 -4.28 29.02
C ALA A 99 -2.42 -2.93 28.31
N ALA A 100 -2.86 -2.83 27.05
CA ALA A 100 -2.90 -1.55 26.34
C ALA A 100 -3.87 -0.56 27.02
N GLU A 101 -5.04 -1.03 27.48
CA GLU A 101 -6.02 -0.20 28.20
C GLU A 101 -5.47 0.34 29.53
N ARG A 102 -4.73 -0.47 30.31
CA ARG A 102 -4.02 0.04 31.51
C ARG A 102 -2.96 1.07 31.16
N ALA A 103 -2.24 0.89 30.05
CA ALA A 103 -1.26 1.86 29.58
C ALA A 103 -1.91 3.19 29.16
N VAL A 104 -3.13 3.15 28.60
CA VAL A 104 -3.97 4.34 28.37
C VAL A 104 -4.27 5.05 29.69
N GLY A 105 -4.79 4.32 30.69
CA GLY A 105 -5.13 4.89 32.00
C GLY A 105 -3.96 5.50 32.77
N THR A 106 -2.72 5.10 32.45
CA THR A 106 -1.49 5.65 33.05
C THR A 106 -0.79 6.69 32.16
N GLY A 107 -1.35 7.03 30.99
CA GLY A 107 -0.80 8.05 30.10
C GLY A 107 0.56 7.67 29.49
N ARG A 108 0.82 6.38 29.26
CA ARG A 108 2.11 5.88 28.73
C ARG A 108 2.05 5.40 27.28
N VAL A 109 0.91 5.56 26.61
CA VAL A 109 0.72 5.03 25.26
C VAL A 109 0.31 6.13 24.29
N ILE A 110 0.76 5.99 23.05
CA ILE A 110 0.17 6.63 21.88
C ILE A 110 -0.45 5.50 21.06
N VAL A 111 -1.76 5.54 20.88
CA VAL A 111 -2.47 4.58 20.01
C VAL A 111 -2.43 5.10 18.59
N VAL A 112 -2.04 4.26 17.65
CA VAL A 112 -1.95 4.60 16.23
C VAL A 112 -2.93 3.74 15.47
N ILE A 113 -4.04 4.31 15.01
CA ILE A 113 -4.97 3.65 14.08
C ILE A 113 -4.53 3.98 12.66
N SER A 114 -4.15 2.98 11.86
CA SER A 114 -3.56 3.17 10.55
C SER A 114 -4.33 2.44 9.45
N ILE A 115 -4.75 3.18 8.44
CA ILE A 115 -5.17 2.68 7.13
C ILE A 115 -4.15 3.06 6.04
N ALA A 116 -2.91 3.38 6.43
CA ALA A 116 -1.94 3.99 5.53
C ALA A 116 -1.48 3.09 4.38
N HIS A 117 -1.57 1.78 4.58
CA HIS A 117 -1.19 0.77 3.59
C HIS A 117 -2.35 0.37 2.67
N GLU A 118 -3.54 0.98 2.81
CA GLU A 118 -4.70 0.70 1.98
C GLU A 118 -5.09 1.93 1.17
N GLY A 119 -5.49 1.73 -0.08
CA GLY A 119 -6.09 2.78 -0.88
C GLY A 119 -7.47 3.15 -0.32
N ASN A 120 -7.62 4.38 0.17
CA ASN A 120 -8.89 4.88 0.69
C ASN A 120 -9.08 6.37 0.37
N SER A 121 -10.28 6.77 -0.03
CA SER A 121 -10.57 8.17 -0.39
C SER A 121 -10.83 9.06 0.85
N LEU A 122 -11.39 8.49 1.93
CA LEU A 122 -11.95 9.20 3.10
C LEU A 122 -12.99 10.28 2.75
N ALA A 123 -13.35 10.44 1.48
CA ALA A 123 -14.34 11.38 1.03
C ALA A 123 -15.72 10.98 1.57
N LEU A 124 -16.47 11.98 2.03
CA LEU A 124 -17.85 11.78 2.43
C LEU A 124 -18.76 11.81 1.22
N GLU A 125 -19.71 10.90 1.20
CA GLU A 125 -20.85 10.96 0.28
C GLU A 125 -21.70 12.20 0.63
N PRO A 126 -21.92 13.14 -0.31
CA PRO A 126 -22.69 14.35 -0.04
C PRO A 126 -24.10 14.04 0.49
N GLY A 127 -24.46 14.63 1.64
CA GLY A 127 -25.77 14.42 2.27
C GLY A 127 -25.96 13.08 2.97
N SER A 128 -24.91 12.24 3.06
CA SER A 128 -24.97 10.98 3.78
C SER A 128 -24.66 11.14 5.27
N ASP A 129 -25.62 10.72 6.10
CA ASP A 129 -25.46 10.59 7.56
C ASP A 129 -24.95 9.20 7.96
N ALA A 130 -24.65 8.33 6.99
CA ALA A 130 -24.13 7.00 7.26
C ALA A 130 -22.77 7.10 8.02
N PRO A 131 -22.54 6.26 9.04
CA PRO A 131 -21.27 6.27 9.75
C PRO A 131 -20.12 5.82 8.83
N VAL A 132 -19.01 6.55 8.88
CA VAL A 132 -17.77 6.23 8.15
C VAL A 132 -16.64 5.85 9.10
N LEU A 133 -15.50 5.40 8.58
CA LEU A 133 -14.34 5.01 9.38
C LEU A 133 -13.94 6.09 10.42
N LEU A 134 -13.95 7.36 10.02
CA LEU A 134 -13.60 8.48 10.91
C LEU A 134 -14.56 8.61 12.12
N ASP A 135 -15.85 8.28 11.95
CA ASP A 135 -16.82 8.22 13.05
C ASP A 135 -16.45 7.13 14.06
N ARG A 136 -15.91 6.00 13.58
CA ARG A 136 -15.45 4.85 14.39
C ARG A 136 -14.14 5.13 15.11
N VAL A 137 -13.22 5.86 14.48
CA VAL A 137 -11.99 6.37 15.13
C VAL A 137 -12.35 7.38 16.23
N ALA A 138 -13.32 8.27 15.98
CA ALA A 138 -13.82 9.18 17.00
C ALA A 138 -14.52 8.46 18.16
N ALA A 139 -15.27 7.40 17.87
CA ALA A 139 -15.87 6.55 18.89
C ALA A 139 -14.81 5.84 19.75
N PHE A 140 -13.72 5.36 19.13
CA PHE A 140 -12.58 4.79 19.83
C PHE A 140 -11.96 5.79 20.82
N ALA A 141 -11.73 7.03 20.38
CA ALA A 141 -11.20 8.10 21.25
C ALA A 141 -12.07 8.30 22.50
N ARG A 142 -13.40 8.38 22.31
CA ARG A 142 -14.36 8.56 23.41
C ARG A 142 -14.42 7.36 24.33
N CYS A 143 -14.41 6.15 23.77
CA CYS A 143 -14.52 4.91 24.53
C CYS A 143 -13.38 4.73 25.53
N TYR A 144 -12.16 5.13 25.14
CA TYR A 144 -10.96 5.00 25.97
C TYR A 144 -10.51 6.31 26.62
N GLY A 145 -11.27 7.40 26.50
CA GLY A 145 -10.92 8.70 27.08
C GLY A 145 -9.58 9.25 26.60
N LEU A 146 -9.18 8.95 25.36
CA LEU A 146 -7.89 9.37 24.80
C LEU A 146 -7.98 10.84 24.35
N PRO A 147 -7.07 11.71 24.80
CA PRO A 147 -6.97 13.05 24.24
C PRO A 147 -6.33 13.02 22.83
N PRO A 148 -6.54 14.04 21.98
CA PRO A 148 -6.16 14.02 20.57
C PRO A 148 -4.67 13.74 20.31
N GLU A 149 -3.78 14.15 21.20
CA GLU A 149 -2.33 13.92 21.11
C GLU A 149 -1.92 12.46 21.39
N ARG A 150 -2.81 11.66 22.00
CA ARG A 150 -2.58 10.24 22.32
C ARG A 150 -3.26 9.26 21.37
N LEU A 151 -4.06 9.74 20.44
CA LEU A 151 -4.66 8.94 19.37
C LEU A 151 -4.28 9.52 18.02
N TRP A 152 -3.48 8.78 17.26
CA TRP A 152 -3.06 9.15 15.92
C TRP A 152 -3.84 8.33 14.89
N PHE A 153 -4.38 9.00 13.89
CA PHE A 153 -4.97 8.39 12.71
C PHE A 153 -4.02 8.59 11.52
N LEU A 154 -3.48 7.49 10.99
CA LEU A 154 -2.61 7.49 9.82
C LEU A 154 -3.39 7.05 8.59
N THR A 155 -3.33 7.85 7.53
CA THR A 155 -3.94 7.52 6.24
C THR A 155 -2.95 7.61 5.09
N GLY A 156 -3.15 6.75 4.10
CA GLY A 156 -2.39 6.70 2.85
C GLY A 156 -2.91 7.71 1.84
N SER A 157 -4.12 8.24 2.08
CA SER A 157 -4.67 9.34 1.32
C SER A 157 -3.82 10.58 1.56
N LEU A 158 -3.19 11.07 0.49
CA LEU A 158 -2.37 12.28 0.51
C LEU A 158 -3.23 13.54 0.74
N ASP A 159 -4.54 13.46 0.44
CA ASP A 159 -5.53 14.48 0.74
C ASP A 159 -6.20 14.28 2.12
N GLY A 160 -5.76 13.28 2.89
CA GLY A 160 -6.44 12.80 4.10
C GLY A 160 -6.66 13.85 5.19
N VAL A 161 -5.73 14.81 5.37
CA VAL A 161 -5.91 15.93 6.30
C VAL A 161 -7.11 16.81 5.89
N ALA A 162 -7.25 17.09 4.59
CA ALA A 162 -8.39 17.84 4.06
C ALA A 162 -9.69 17.03 4.20
N SER A 163 -9.65 15.72 3.92
CA SER A 163 -10.81 14.84 4.11
C SER A 163 -11.29 14.78 5.57
N VAL A 164 -10.37 14.73 6.54
CA VAL A 164 -10.73 14.79 7.98
C VAL A 164 -11.31 16.15 8.35
N ALA A 165 -10.80 17.25 7.78
CA ALA A 165 -11.37 18.58 8.01
C ALA A 165 -12.81 18.71 7.46
N ALA A 166 -13.06 18.16 6.26
CA ALA A 166 -14.38 18.10 5.66
C ALA A 166 -15.33 17.22 6.48
N TRP A 167 -14.86 16.06 6.96
CA TRP A 167 -15.63 15.20 7.86
C TRP A 167 -15.99 15.90 9.17
N ARG A 168 -15.04 16.59 9.82
CA ARG A 168 -15.28 17.38 11.02
C ARG A 168 -16.40 18.39 10.79
N GLN A 169 -16.36 19.12 9.67
CA GLN A 169 -17.38 20.11 9.32
C GLN A 169 -18.74 19.46 9.08
N ALA A 170 -18.79 18.36 8.31
CA ALA A 170 -20.02 17.64 8.01
C ALA A 170 -20.70 17.07 9.26
N ARG A 171 -19.91 16.64 10.26
CA ARG A 171 -20.42 16.14 11.55
C ARG A 171 -20.64 17.22 12.61
N GLY A 172 -20.40 18.50 12.29
CA GLY A 172 -20.58 19.61 13.22
C GLY A 172 -19.68 19.53 14.46
N LEU A 173 -18.51 18.91 14.34
CA LEU A 173 -17.59 18.72 15.47
C LEU A 173 -16.76 20.00 15.70
N ALA A 174 -16.67 20.44 16.96
CA ALA A 174 -15.85 21.59 17.33
C ALA A 174 -14.35 21.33 17.09
N THR A 175 -13.88 20.14 17.47
CA THR A 175 -12.49 19.70 17.33
C THR A 175 -12.43 18.28 16.79
N VAL A 176 -11.31 17.92 16.16
CA VAL A 176 -11.01 16.53 15.80
C VAL A 176 -10.54 15.80 17.06
N PRO A 177 -11.10 14.63 17.43
CA PRO A 177 -10.75 13.93 18.66
C PRO A 177 -9.45 13.10 18.56
N PHE A 178 -8.65 13.31 17.51
CA PHE A 178 -7.42 12.59 17.23
C PHE A 178 -6.49 13.46 16.38
N THR A 179 -5.20 13.10 16.37
CA THR A 179 -4.18 13.68 15.50
C THR A 179 -4.19 12.94 14.15
N VAL A 180 -4.34 13.64 13.03
CA VAL A 180 -4.27 13.03 11.68
C VAL A 180 -2.91 13.26 11.03
N ARG A 181 -2.37 12.24 10.37
CA ARG A 181 -1.21 12.35 9.47
C ARG A 181 -1.48 11.59 8.17
N SER A 182 -1.22 12.25 7.04
CA SER A 182 -1.14 11.60 5.73
C SER A 182 0.30 11.15 5.49
N THR A 183 0.49 9.90 5.09
CA THR A 183 1.83 9.36 4.79
C THR A 183 1.76 8.33 3.67
N GLU A 184 2.78 8.32 2.84
CA GLU A 184 2.99 7.27 1.85
C GLU A 184 4.07 6.32 2.41
N PRO A 185 3.72 5.07 2.73
CA PRO A 185 4.65 4.18 3.44
C PRO A 185 5.45 3.25 2.51
N PHE A 186 5.01 3.05 1.26
CA PHE A 186 5.55 2.10 0.30
C PHE A 186 6.94 2.46 -0.21
N SER A 187 7.30 3.73 -0.32
CA SER A 187 8.67 4.14 -0.71
C SER A 187 9.72 3.67 0.31
N ALA A 188 9.41 3.77 1.61
CA ALA A 188 10.25 3.26 2.68
C ALA A 188 10.32 1.73 2.68
N PHE A 189 9.17 1.10 2.47
CA PHE A 189 9.07 -0.36 2.34
C PHE A 189 9.90 -0.89 1.16
N THR A 190 9.71 -0.33 -0.03
CA THR A 190 10.44 -0.73 -1.25
C THR A 190 11.93 -0.48 -1.09
N GLY A 191 12.34 0.68 -0.60
CA GLY A 191 13.76 0.98 -0.34
C GLY A 191 14.41 -0.01 0.63
N ALA A 192 13.70 -0.38 1.70
CA ALA A 192 14.19 -1.38 2.65
C ALA A 192 14.27 -2.79 2.05
N CYS A 193 13.29 -3.20 1.23
CA CYS A 193 13.36 -4.47 0.51
C CYS A 193 14.54 -4.54 -0.46
N VAL A 194 14.78 -3.45 -1.20
CA VAL A 194 15.91 -3.33 -2.13
C VAL A 194 17.23 -3.45 -1.36
N ARG A 195 17.34 -2.77 -0.21
CA ARG A 195 18.52 -2.81 0.66
C ARG A 195 18.81 -4.22 1.17
N GLU A 196 17.80 -4.93 1.69
CA GLU A 196 17.94 -6.32 2.16
C GLU A 196 18.36 -7.26 1.03
N SER A 197 17.75 -7.09 -0.15
CA SER A 197 18.06 -7.94 -1.30
C SER A 197 19.47 -7.72 -1.83
N LEU A 198 19.95 -6.47 -1.89
CA LEU A 198 21.31 -6.14 -2.31
C LEU A 198 22.39 -6.56 -1.29
N ARG A 199 22.12 -6.40 0.01
CA ARG A 199 23.12 -6.68 1.07
C ARG A 199 23.16 -8.14 1.48
N HIS A 200 22.02 -8.82 1.45
CA HIS A 200 21.86 -10.13 2.07
C HIS A 200 21.24 -11.17 1.13
N GLY A 201 20.88 -10.81 -0.11
CA GLY A 201 20.30 -11.75 -1.07
C GLY A 201 18.96 -12.31 -0.61
N ARG A 202 18.17 -11.54 0.15
CA ARG A 202 16.88 -11.95 0.71
C ARG A 202 15.84 -10.83 0.63
N ALA A 203 14.57 -11.21 0.66
CA ALA A 203 13.44 -10.29 0.77
C ALA A 203 12.55 -10.72 1.95
N PRO A 204 11.82 -9.79 2.59
CA PRO A 204 10.84 -10.16 3.59
C PRO A 204 9.68 -10.89 2.91
N THR A 205 9.14 -11.87 3.62
CA THR A 205 7.84 -12.48 3.35
C THR A 205 7.01 -12.33 4.60
N ALA A 206 5.79 -11.80 4.49
CA ALA A 206 4.83 -11.82 5.59
C ALA A 206 3.84 -12.96 5.34
N ALA A 207 3.57 -13.81 6.32
CA ALA A 207 2.45 -14.75 6.34
C ALA A 207 1.46 -14.26 7.39
N VAL A 208 0.19 -14.14 7.02
CA VAL A 208 -0.87 -13.57 7.87
C VAL A 208 -1.93 -14.63 8.13
N ASP A 209 -2.18 -14.94 9.39
CA ASP A 209 -3.30 -15.76 9.85
C ASP A 209 -4.47 -14.85 10.23
N PHE A 210 -5.64 -15.09 9.63
CA PHE A 210 -6.87 -14.37 9.90
C PHE A 210 -8.08 -15.30 9.81
N ALA A 211 -9.19 -14.90 10.41
CA ALA A 211 -10.48 -15.57 10.30
C ALA A 211 -11.47 -14.67 9.56
N ARG A 212 -11.99 -15.14 8.42
CA ARG A 212 -13.10 -14.48 7.74
C ARG A 212 -14.44 -14.99 8.29
N ARG A 213 -15.25 -14.10 8.85
CA ARG A 213 -16.60 -14.42 9.38
C ARG A 213 -17.72 -13.88 8.50
N HIS A 214 -17.45 -12.80 7.77
CA HIS A 214 -18.37 -12.12 6.85
C HIS A 214 -17.54 -11.53 5.68
N PRO A 215 -18.12 -11.22 4.50
CA PRO A 215 -17.41 -10.54 3.41
C PRO A 215 -16.65 -9.27 3.80
N HIS A 216 -17.07 -8.60 4.87
CA HIS A 216 -16.46 -7.37 5.39
C HIS A 216 -15.85 -7.52 6.79
N LEU A 217 -15.70 -8.76 7.28
CA LEU A 217 -15.16 -9.06 8.60
C LEU A 217 -14.03 -10.07 8.49
N VAL A 218 -12.83 -9.54 8.70
CA VAL A 218 -11.59 -10.29 8.69
C VAL A 218 -10.91 -10.06 10.03
N GLY A 219 -11.11 -11.00 10.94
CA GLY A 219 -10.47 -11.00 12.25
C GLY A 219 -9.04 -11.50 12.13
N TRP A 220 -8.07 -10.60 12.21
CA TRP A 220 -6.66 -10.98 12.21
C TRP A 220 -6.28 -11.74 13.50
N ARG A 221 -5.32 -12.67 13.38
CA ARG A 221 -4.82 -13.49 14.51
C ARG A 221 -3.32 -13.35 14.72
N SER A 222 -2.54 -13.50 13.67
CA SER A 222 -1.09 -13.35 13.73
C SER A 222 -0.48 -12.94 12.39
N THR A 223 0.70 -12.35 12.45
CA THR A 223 1.55 -12.12 11.28
C THR A 223 2.94 -12.63 11.60
N THR A 224 3.49 -13.46 10.72
CA THR A 224 4.88 -13.92 10.76
C THR A 224 5.64 -13.31 9.60
N VAL A 225 6.63 -12.47 9.90
CA VAL A 225 7.54 -11.87 8.92
C VAL A 225 8.84 -12.66 8.92
N SER A 226 9.08 -13.42 7.86
CA SER A 226 10.28 -14.23 7.65
C SER A 226 11.13 -13.68 6.51
N TRP A 227 12.29 -14.30 6.29
CA TRP A 227 13.16 -13.99 5.17
C TRP A 227 13.13 -15.11 4.15
N THR A 228 13.00 -14.75 2.89
CA THR A 228 13.14 -15.68 1.77
C THR A 228 14.38 -15.32 0.97
N ALA A 229 15.21 -16.32 0.64
CA ALA A 229 16.33 -16.14 -0.27
C ALA A 229 15.81 -15.62 -1.61
N ARG A 230 16.20 -14.39 -1.93
CA ARG A 230 15.69 -13.65 -3.08
C ARG A 230 16.78 -12.69 -3.54
N PRO A 231 17.66 -13.12 -4.46
CA PRO A 231 18.63 -12.22 -5.06
C PRO A 231 17.90 -11.05 -5.71
N PHE A 232 18.56 -9.89 -5.78
CA PHE A 232 17.92 -8.70 -6.33
C PHE A 232 17.48 -8.96 -7.78
N PRO A 233 16.19 -8.73 -8.10
CA PRO A 233 15.67 -8.90 -9.45
C PRO A 233 16.51 -8.15 -10.48
N GLY A 234 16.95 -8.84 -11.53
CA GLY A 234 17.78 -8.23 -12.57
C GLY A 234 19.28 -8.10 -12.26
N LEU A 235 19.82 -8.76 -11.21
CA LEU A 235 21.26 -9.01 -11.05
C LEU A 235 21.80 -10.12 -11.96
N GLY A 236 20.92 -10.92 -12.57
CA GLY A 236 21.30 -11.63 -13.79
C GLY A 236 21.59 -10.58 -14.84
N ALA A 237 22.86 -10.49 -15.27
CA ALA A 237 23.30 -9.57 -16.30
C ALA A 237 22.57 -9.87 -17.61
N ALA A 238 21.35 -9.34 -17.80
CA ALA A 238 21.02 -8.89 -19.14
C ALA A 238 22.01 -7.76 -19.38
N ALA A 239 22.97 -8.00 -20.27
CA ALA A 239 23.93 -6.99 -20.67
C ALA A 239 23.16 -5.69 -20.97
N PRO A 240 23.74 -4.50 -20.74
CA PRO A 240 23.12 -3.23 -21.11
C PRO A 240 22.58 -3.21 -22.55
N ASP A 241 23.11 -4.08 -23.40
CA ASP A 241 22.85 -4.18 -24.83
C ASP A 241 21.86 -5.29 -25.25
N GLU A 242 21.31 -6.08 -24.32
CA GLU A 242 20.28 -7.08 -24.67
C GLU A 242 18.90 -6.40 -24.83
N PRO A 243 18.25 -6.52 -26.00
CA PRO A 243 16.96 -5.89 -26.21
C PRO A 243 15.89 -6.54 -25.32
N ALA A 244 15.01 -5.71 -24.77
CA ALA A 244 13.87 -6.19 -23.99
C ALA A 244 13.01 -7.16 -24.82
N ARG A 245 12.63 -8.29 -24.22
CA ARG A 245 11.78 -9.31 -24.86
C ARG A 245 10.36 -8.81 -25.12
N PHE A 246 9.83 -7.98 -24.23
CA PHE A 246 8.49 -7.41 -24.29
C PHE A 246 8.56 -5.89 -24.38
N ARG A 247 7.66 -5.29 -25.16
CA ARG A 247 7.61 -3.82 -25.30
C ARG A 247 7.12 -3.13 -24.04
N TYR A 248 6.32 -3.79 -23.23
CA TYR A 248 5.82 -3.26 -21.96
C TYR A 248 5.33 -4.39 -21.04
N ALA A 249 5.19 -4.10 -19.75
CA ALA A 249 4.40 -4.90 -18.81
C ALA A 249 3.10 -4.17 -18.45
N CYS A 250 1.99 -4.91 -18.27
CA CYS A 250 0.72 -4.39 -17.76
C CYS A 250 0.05 -5.46 -16.89
N LEU A 251 0.21 -5.37 -15.57
CA LEU A 251 -0.14 -6.43 -14.64
C LEU A 251 -1.49 -6.19 -13.94
N ASN A 252 -2.57 -6.78 -14.44
CA ASN A 252 -3.93 -6.55 -13.95
C ASN A 252 -4.58 -7.83 -13.41
N ARG A 253 -4.16 -8.31 -12.23
CA ARG A 253 -4.68 -9.56 -11.67
C ARG A 253 -6.08 -9.47 -11.02
N MET A 254 -6.61 -8.26 -10.85
CA MET A 254 -7.98 -8.06 -10.36
C MET A 254 -8.76 -7.16 -11.30
N LEU A 255 -10.00 -7.54 -11.60
CA LEU A 255 -10.93 -6.75 -12.39
C LEU A 255 -11.24 -5.42 -11.71
N ARG A 256 -11.12 -4.33 -12.46
CA ARG A 256 -11.54 -2.97 -12.10
C ARG A 256 -11.95 -2.23 -13.37
N PRO A 257 -12.85 -1.24 -13.30
CA PRO A 257 -13.31 -0.50 -14.48
C PRO A 257 -12.17 0.07 -15.32
N HIS A 258 -11.22 0.76 -14.69
CA HIS A 258 -10.08 1.36 -15.39
C HIS A 258 -9.14 0.31 -16.00
N ARG A 259 -8.94 -0.84 -15.35
CA ARG A 259 -8.09 -1.92 -15.90
C ARG A 259 -8.71 -2.57 -17.13
N TRP A 260 -10.04 -2.73 -17.14
CA TRP A 260 -10.76 -3.17 -18.34
C TRP A 260 -10.58 -2.19 -19.49
N GLN A 261 -10.67 -0.88 -19.22
CA GLN A 261 -10.45 0.15 -20.25
C GLN A 261 -9.01 0.11 -20.79
N VAL A 262 -8.01 -0.02 -19.93
CA VAL A 262 -6.60 -0.19 -20.36
C VAL A 262 -6.45 -1.43 -21.24
N LEU A 263 -6.97 -2.60 -20.83
CA LEU A 263 -6.92 -3.82 -21.65
C LEU A 263 -7.58 -3.61 -23.01
N ARG A 264 -8.79 -3.04 -23.04
CA ARG A 264 -9.54 -2.78 -24.28
C ARG A 264 -8.76 -1.89 -25.22
N ARG A 265 -8.17 -0.81 -24.71
CA ARG A 265 -7.34 0.13 -25.49
C ARG A 265 -6.10 -0.55 -26.09
N LEU A 266 -5.37 -1.33 -25.28
CA LEU A 266 -4.20 -2.09 -25.74
C LEU A 266 -4.57 -3.11 -26.82
N TRP A 267 -5.72 -3.78 -26.67
CA TRP A 267 -6.23 -4.73 -27.66
C TRP A 267 -6.65 -4.04 -28.97
N THR A 268 -7.43 -2.96 -28.91
CA THR A 268 -7.86 -2.19 -30.08
C THR A 268 -6.67 -1.59 -30.84
N ALA A 269 -5.60 -1.21 -30.15
CA ALA A 269 -4.36 -0.73 -30.75
C ALA A 269 -3.47 -1.85 -31.33
N GLY A 270 -3.86 -3.12 -31.24
CA GLY A 270 -3.02 -4.25 -31.66
C GLY A 270 -1.73 -4.39 -30.83
N ALA A 271 -1.70 -3.81 -29.62
CA ALA A 271 -0.55 -3.80 -28.74
C ALA A 271 -0.55 -4.96 -27.72
N LEU A 272 -1.67 -5.70 -27.59
CA LEU A 272 -1.81 -6.76 -26.59
C LEU A 272 -0.70 -7.82 -26.69
N ASP A 273 -0.40 -8.27 -27.91
CA ASP A 273 0.59 -9.33 -28.18
C ASP A 273 2.04 -8.80 -28.13
N LYS A 274 2.26 -7.48 -27.96
CA LYS A 274 3.58 -6.86 -27.85
C LYS A 274 4.12 -6.83 -26.41
N GLY A 275 3.25 -7.00 -25.41
CA GLY A 275 3.57 -6.80 -24.00
C GLY A 275 3.38 -8.06 -23.14
N LEU A 276 3.89 -7.96 -21.91
CA LEU A 276 3.64 -8.92 -20.85
C LEU A 276 2.40 -8.48 -20.05
N VAL A 277 1.23 -9.00 -20.46
CA VAL A 277 -0.08 -8.59 -19.92
C VAL A 277 -0.69 -9.71 -19.08
N SER A 278 -1.25 -9.38 -17.92
CA SER A 278 -2.12 -10.30 -17.18
C SER A 278 -3.48 -9.69 -16.94
N PHE A 279 -4.53 -10.51 -17.06
CA PHE A 279 -5.91 -10.08 -16.86
C PHE A 279 -6.82 -11.30 -16.59
N PRO A 280 -7.67 -11.29 -15.53
CA PRO A 280 -8.56 -12.41 -15.24
C PRO A 280 -9.66 -12.51 -16.30
N LEU A 281 -10.26 -13.68 -16.48
CA LEU A 281 -11.50 -13.81 -17.23
C LEU A 281 -12.66 -13.32 -16.34
N PRO A 282 -13.30 -12.16 -16.64
CA PRO A 282 -14.49 -11.72 -15.89
C PRO A 282 -15.68 -12.61 -16.23
N ASP A 283 -16.61 -12.76 -15.30
CA ASP A 283 -17.90 -13.36 -15.60
C ASP A 283 -18.87 -12.34 -16.24
N ALA A 284 -20.09 -12.79 -16.55
CA ALA A 284 -21.08 -11.92 -17.20
C ALA A 284 -21.63 -10.84 -16.26
N GLU A 285 -21.70 -11.11 -14.96
CA GLU A 285 -22.21 -10.18 -13.94
C GLU A 285 -21.19 -9.06 -13.72
N ASP A 286 -19.92 -9.43 -13.56
CA ASP A 286 -18.76 -8.55 -13.54
C ASP A 286 -18.78 -7.54 -14.71
N LEU A 287 -19.04 -8.01 -15.94
CA LEU A 287 -19.09 -7.14 -17.12
C LEU A 287 -20.28 -6.18 -17.09
N VAL A 288 -21.45 -6.65 -16.66
CA VAL A 288 -22.64 -5.81 -16.53
C VAL A 288 -22.43 -4.72 -15.49
N ASP A 289 -21.79 -5.03 -14.36
CA ASP A 289 -21.42 -4.06 -13.32
C ASP A 289 -20.44 -3.00 -13.84
N LEU A 290 -19.59 -3.37 -14.80
CA LEU A 290 -18.71 -2.44 -15.51
C LEU A 290 -19.42 -1.62 -16.62
N GLY A 291 -20.72 -1.85 -16.85
CA GLY A 291 -21.47 -1.24 -17.94
C GLY A 291 -21.06 -1.75 -19.33
N VAL A 292 -20.54 -2.97 -19.41
CA VAL A 292 -20.06 -3.62 -20.63
C VAL A 292 -21.05 -4.68 -21.08
N ASP A 293 -21.50 -4.63 -22.33
CA ASP A 293 -22.34 -5.67 -22.90
C ASP A 293 -21.51 -6.94 -23.22
N PRO A 294 -21.73 -8.07 -22.52
CA PRO A 294 -21.02 -9.33 -22.79
C PRO A 294 -21.41 -9.94 -24.14
N ALA A 295 -22.56 -9.55 -24.71
CA ALA A 295 -23.02 -10.01 -26.01
C ALA A 295 -22.47 -9.19 -27.19
N ALA A 296 -21.84 -8.04 -26.94
CA ALA A 296 -21.27 -7.24 -28.01
C ALA A 296 -20.15 -8.02 -28.74
N PRO A 297 -20.10 -8.04 -30.08
CA PRO A 297 -19.10 -8.82 -30.83
C PRO A 297 -17.65 -8.55 -30.42
N ALA A 298 -17.29 -7.27 -30.25
CA ALA A 298 -15.94 -6.88 -29.81
C ALA A 298 -15.62 -7.36 -28.38
N THR A 299 -16.60 -7.36 -27.48
CA THR A 299 -16.44 -7.91 -26.13
C THR A 299 -16.18 -9.41 -26.21
N ARG A 300 -16.98 -10.17 -26.97
CA ARG A 300 -16.78 -11.61 -27.13
C ARG A 300 -15.41 -11.96 -27.72
N GLU A 301 -14.95 -11.17 -28.68
CA GLU A 301 -13.63 -11.35 -29.27
C GLU A 301 -12.52 -11.14 -28.25
N LEU A 302 -12.58 -10.07 -27.45
CA LEU A 302 -11.61 -9.83 -26.37
C LEU A 302 -11.67 -10.92 -25.29
N LEU A 303 -12.88 -11.33 -24.87
CA LEU A 303 -13.08 -12.41 -23.90
C LEU A 303 -12.46 -13.74 -24.37
N SER A 304 -12.48 -14.03 -25.68
CA SER A 304 -11.84 -15.25 -26.21
C SER A 304 -10.31 -15.26 -26.09
N ARG A 305 -9.69 -14.11 -25.76
CA ARG A 305 -8.25 -14.01 -25.47
C ARG A 305 -7.94 -14.11 -23.97
N LEU A 306 -8.95 -14.18 -23.10
CA LEU A 306 -8.80 -14.24 -21.65
C LEU A 306 -8.95 -15.67 -21.11
N PRO A 307 -8.35 -15.99 -19.94
CA PRO A 307 -7.48 -15.14 -19.13
C PRO A 307 -6.09 -14.96 -19.74
N LEU A 308 -5.47 -13.81 -19.47
CA LEU A 308 -4.05 -13.60 -19.75
C LEU A 308 -3.25 -13.90 -18.48
N GLU A 309 -2.40 -14.92 -18.54
CA GLU A 309 -1.59 -15.37 -17.41
C GLU A 309 -0.10 -15.22 -17.71
N ILE A 310 0.67 -14.79 -16.71
CA ILE A 310 2.13 -14.69 -16.77
C ILE A 310 2.68 -15.77 -15.84
N ASP A 311 3.47 -16.70 -16.40
CA ASP A 311 4.23 -17.79 -15.78
C ASP A 311 3.92 -18.04 -14.29
N ARG A 312 3.07 -19.05 -14.03
CA ARG A 312 2.76 -19.55 -12.69
C ARG A 312 3.99 -20.19 -12.06
N THR A 313 4.78 -19.42 -11.30
CA THR A 313 5.43 -20.01 -10.13
C THR A 313 4.37 -20.15 -9.06
N VAL A 314 3.95 -21.40 -8.86
CA VAL A 314 2.94 -21.84 -7.90
C VAL A 314 3.33 -21.37 -6.49
N PHE A 315 2.59 -20.38 -5.99
CA PHE A 315 2.18 -20.26 -4.57
C PHE A 315 0.76 -19.68 -4.48
N LEU A 316 -0.08 -19.99 -5.46
CA LEU A 316 -1.52 -19.81 -5.34
C LEU A 316 -2.12 -21.20 -5.28
N ASP A 317 -2.11 -21.75 -4.07
CA ASP A 317 -2.98 -22.88 -3.80
C ASP A 317 -4.40 -22.44 -4.12
N SER A 318 -5.05 -23.30 -4.88
CA SER A 318 -6.36 -23.21 -5.50
C SER A 318 -7.50 -23.21 -4.47
N ALA A 319 -7.43 -22.32 -3.49
CA ALA A 319 -8.52 -21.93 -2.61
C ALA A 319 -8.77 -20.42 -2.78
N ARG A 320 -9.74 -20.09 -3.64
CA ARG A 320 -10.61 -18.90 -3.59
C ARG A 320 -10.02 -17.69 -2.83
N ILE A 321 -9.45 -16.73 -3.57
CA ILE A 321 -9.18 -15.33 -3.17
C ILE A 321 -8.86 -15.18 -1.67
N PHE A 322 -7.56 -15.22 -1.35
CA PHE A 322 -6.98 -15.22 0.01
C PHE A 322 -7.05 -16.59 0.73
N GLY A 323 -6.29 -17.59 0.25
CA GLY A 323 -5.91 -18.71 1.10
C GLY A 323 -5.14 -18.22 2.34
N ASP A 324 -5.33 -18.91 3.46
CA ASP A 324 -5.01 -18.55 4.87
C ASP A 324 -3.54 -18.19 5.22
N ASN A 325 -2.72 -17.77 4.27
CA ASN A 325 -1.39 -17.18 4.45
C ASN A 325 -1.09 -16.28 3.24
N ALA A 326 -1.25 -14.96 3.36
CA ALA A 326 -0.94 -14.04 2.28
C ALA A 326 0.57 -13.73 2.24
N GLU A 327 1.35 -14.43 1.41
CA GLU A 327 2.77 -14.10 1.21
C GLU A 327 2.95 -12.76 0.49
N PHE A 328 3.30 -11.71 1.25
CA PHE A 328 3.70 -10.43 0.65
C PHE A 328 5.15 -10.51 0.19
N VAL A 329 5.36 -10.49 -1.13
CA VAL A 329 6.69 -10.56 -1.72
C VAL A 329 7.09 -9.16 -2.22
N GLY A 330 8.07 -8.56 -1.53
CA GLY A 330 8.31 -7.10 -1.57
C GLY A 330 8.77 -6.49 -2.90
N LEU A 331 9.25 -7.27 -3.86
CA LEU A 331 9.80 -6.76 -5.13
C LEU A 331 9.04 -7.28 -6.35
N HIS A 332 9.05 -6.47 -7.41
CA HIS A 332 8.48 -6.76 -8.73
C HIS A 332 9.03 -8.08 -9.31
N PRO A 333 8.22 -8.90 -10.02
CA PRO A 333 8.73 -10.02 -10.80
C PRO A 333 9.95 -9.67 -11.68
N ASP A 334 10.98 -10.52 -11.61
CA ASP A 334 12.24 -10.36 -12.35
C ASP A 334 12.03 -10.16 -13.85
N VAL A 335 11.09 -10.89 -14.44
CA VAL A 335 10.74 -10.79 -15.88
C VAL A 335 10.28 -9.38 -16.26
N VAL A 336 9.60 -8.65 -15.37
CA VAL A 336 9.17 -7.28 -15.67
C VAL A 336 10.37 -6.34 -15.61
N LEU A 337 11.21 -6.47 -14.60
CA LEU A 337 12.37 -5.59 -14.41
C LEU A 337 13.48 -5.82 -15.42
N ARG A 338 13.62 -7.06 -15.93
CA ARG A 338 14.66 -7.45 -16.88
C ARG A 338 14.19 -7.40 -18.34
N ASP A 339 13.00 -7.92 -18.61
CA ASP A 339 12.60 -8.29 -19.97
C ASP A 339 11.55 -7.36 -20.59
N CYS A 340 11.09 -6.32 -19.87
CA CYS A 340 10.10 -5.35 -20.38
C CYS A 340 10.73 -3.97 -20.61
N ALA A 341 10.44 -3.34 -21.76
CA ALA A 341 11.00 -2.03 -22.12
C ALA A 341 10.30 -0.84 -21.45
N MET A 342 9.12 -1.06 -20.86
CA MET A 342 8.39 -0.08 -20.02
C MET A 342 7.39 -0.81 -19.12
N GLU A 343 6.74 -0.07 -18.23
CA GLU A 343 5.59 -0.55 -17.47
C GLU A 343 4.37 0.38 -17.59
N ILE A 344 3.19 -0.20 -17.73
CA ILE A 344 1.91 0.48 -17.55
C ILE A 344 1.39 0.08 -16.17
N VAL A 345 1.55 0.98 -15.21
CA VAL A 345 1.18 0.78 -13.81
C VAL A 345 -0.26 1.24 -13.62
N THR A 346 -1.20 0.32 -13.40
CA THR A 346 -2.57 0.67 -13.00
C THR A 346 -2.66 0.71 -11.47
N GLU A 347 -2.88 1.90 -10.92
CA GLU A 347 -3.11 2.05 -9.48
C GLU A 347 -4.46 1.46 -9.04
N THR A 348 -4.63 1.25 -7.74
CA THR A 348 -5.88 0.67 -7.21
C THR A 348 -7.06 1.66 -7.30
N LEU A 349 -6.79 2.96 -7.10
CA LEU A 349 -7.79 4.03 -7.07
C LEU A 349 -7.67 4.95 -8.29
N GLN A 350 -8.78 5.57 -8.68
CA GLN A 350 -8.83 6.62 -9.71
C GLN A 350 -9.21 7.99 -9.11
N ASP A 351 -9.47 8.02 -7.81
CA ASP A 351 -10.03 9.08 -7.00
C ASP A 351 -9.43 9.02 -5.58
N GLY A 352 -9.13 10.19 -5.00
CA GLY A 352 -8.42 10.33 -3.71
C GLY A 352 -6.94 9.96 -3.81
N ARG A 353 -6.04 10.96 -3.75
CA ARG A 353 -4.61 10.75 -4.06
C ARG A 353 -3.97 9.67 -3.18
N PHE A 354 -3.50 8.60 -3.82
CA PHE A 354 -2.87 7.46 -3.17
C PHE A 354 -1.84 6.83 -4.11
N VAL A 355 -0.68 6.47 -3.57
CA VAL A 355 0.41 5.81 -4.31
C VAL A 355 0.75 4.52 -3.60
N SER A 356 0.70 3.39 -4.32
CA SER A 356 0.96 2.07 -3.77
C SER A 356 2.38 1.58 -4.07
N GLU A 357 2.70 0.37 -3.63
CA GLU A 357 3.97 -0.30 -3.94
C GLU A 357 4.23 -0.46 -5.44
N LYS A 358 3.19 -0.43 -6.28
CA LYS A 358 3.29 -0.68 -7.72
C LYS A 358 4.15 0.37 -8.41
N VAL A 359 3.93 1.64 -8.07
CA VAL A 359 4.71 2.75 -8.61
C VAL A 359 6.17 2.67 -8.15
N PHE A 360 6.43 2.38 -6.87
CA PHE A 360 7.81 2.28 -6.38
C PHE A 360 8.56 1.06 -6.93
N LYS A 361 7.84 -0.03 -7.20
CA LYS A 361 8.40 -1.22 -7.87
C LYS A 361 8.81 -0.91 -9.32
N SER A 362 8.08 -0.06 -10.03
CA SER A 362 8.41 0.30 -11.42
C SER A 362 9.68 1.17 -11.52
N LEU A 363 10.02 1.92 -10.46
CA LEU A 363 11.30 2.65 -10.37
C LEU A 363 12.54 1.74 -10.46
N LEU A 364 12.37 0.43 -10.18
CA LEU A 364 13.44 -0.57 -10.26
C LEU A 364 13.67 -1.09 -11.68
N GLY A 365 12.76 -0.79 -12.63
CA GLY A 365 12.78 -1.28 -14.00
C GLY A 365 13.83 -0.59 -14.88
N ARG A 366 14.16 -1.21 -16.02
CA ARG A 366 15.10 -0.65 -17.02
C ARG A 366 14.48 0.47 -17.87
N GLY A 367 13.16 0.47 -17.99
CA GLY A 367 12.39 1.39 -18.84
C GLY A 367 11.57 2.40 -18.06
N PRO A 368 10.89 3.33 -18.77
CA PRO A 368 9.94 4.23 -18.15
C PRO A 368 8.69 3.54 -17.66
N ALA A 369 7.90 4.23 -16.84
CA ALA A 369 6.56 3.79 -16.51
C ALA A 369 5.52 4.86 -16.82
N VAL A 370 4.36 4.42 -17.30
CA VAL A 370 3.13 5.21 -17.36
C VAL A 370 2.26 4.79 -16.20
N VAL A 371 1.79 5.76 -15.42
CA VAL A 371 0.95 5.51 -14.24
C VAL A 371 -0.49 5.89 -14.55
N VAL A 372 -1.36 4.88 -14.65
CA VAL A 372 -2.82 5.05 -14.72
C VAL A 372 -3.36 5.07 -13.29
N GLY A 373 -3.46 6.26 -12.69
CA GLY A 373 -3.88 6.43 -11.30
C GLY A 373 -4.67 7.71 -11.04
N THR A 374 -4.54 8.24 -9.83
CA THR A 374 -5.19 9.49 -9.40
C THR A 374 -4.52 10.72 -10.00
N VAL A 375 -5.24 11.85 -10.05
CA VAL A 375 -4.67 13.14 -10.48
C VAL A 375 -3.54 13.59 -9.56
N GLY A 376 -2.44 14.08 -10.12
CA GLY A 376 -1.29 14.59 -9.37
C GLY A 376 -0.42 13.51 -8.72
N THR A 377 -0.51 12.26 -9.18
CA THR A 377 0.34 11.17 -8.68
C THR A 377 1.80 11.42 -9.02
N LEU A 378 2.11 11.82 -10.26
CA LEU A 378 3.48 12.14 -10.67
C LEU A 378 3.98 13.44 -10.01
N ASP A 379 3.12 14.46 -9.91
CA ASP A 379 3.44 15.68 -9.17
C ASP A 379 3.81 15.37 -7.70
N TYR A 380 3.13 14.41 -7.07
CA TYR A 380 3.51 13.93 -5.73
C TYR A 380 4.86 13.22 -5.72
N LEU A 381 5.15 12.34 -6.69
CA LEU A 381 6.45 11.68 -6.79
C LEU A 381 7.60 12.70 -6.88
N HIS A 382 7.44 13.75 -7.68
CA HIS A 382 8.41 14.86 -7.74
C HIS A 382 8.57 15.54 -6.38
N SER A 383 7.47 15.78 -5.67
CA SER A 383 7.50 16.45 -4.36
C SER A 383 8.32 15.70 -3.29
N ILE A 384 8.44 14.37 -3.42
CA ILE A 384 9.25 13.54 -2.52
C ILE A 384 10.65 13.22 -3.08
N GLY A 385 11.02 13.81 -4.22
CA GLY A 385 12.35 13.71 -4.83
C GLY A 385 12.55 12.52 -5.77
N VAL A 386 11.47 11.86 -6.22
CA VAL A 386 11.56 10.84 -7.27
C VAL A 386 11.72 11.51 -8.62
N ARG A 387 12.65 11.01 -9.45
CA ARG A 387 12.73 11.39 -10.86
C ARG A 387 11.81 10.47 -11.67
N THR A 388 10.81 11.04 -12.32
CA THR A 388 9.91 10.31 -13.22
C THR A 388 10.51 10.26 -14.63
N TRP A 389 9.67 10.07 -15.64
CA TRP A 389 10.05 9.72 -17.00
C TRP A 389 9.65 10.77 -18.05
N GLY A 390 9.40 12.01 -17.63
CA GLY A 390 8.98 13.12 -18.50
C GLY A 390 9.94 13.44 -19.67
N ASP A 391 11.20 13.02 -19.58
CA ASP A 391 12.17 13.12 -20.69
C ASP A 391 11.86 12.14 -21.85
N ARG A 392 11.00 11.14 -21.61
CA ARG A 392 10.78 9.97 -22.49
C ARG A 392 9.32 9.66 -22.78
N VAL A 393 8.43 10.03 -21.87
CA VAL A 393 6.98 9.82 -21.95
C VAL A 393 6.31 11.15 -21.66
N ASP A 394 5.26 11.49 -22.41
CA ASP A 394 4.45 12.66 -22.08
C ASP A 394 3.69 12.40 -20.77
N GLU A 395 4.04 13.14 -19.72
CA GLU A 395 3.45 13.04 -18.38
C GLU A 395 2.31 14.04 -18.15
N SER A 396 1.91 14.82 -19.18
CA SER A 396 0.86 15.83 -19.06
C SER A 396 -0.49 15.26 -18.64
N TYR A 397 -0.71 13.96 -18.87
CA TYR A 397 -1.91 13.24 -18.44
C TYR A 397 -2.15 13.31 -16.93
N ASP A 398 -1.10 13.41 -16.10
CA ASP A 398 -1.22 13.36 -14.63
C ASP A 398 -2.06 14.52 -14.07
N ARG A 399 -2.14 15.63 -14.81
CA ARG A 399 -2.87 16.85 -14.43
C ARG A 399 -4.31 16.90 -14.95
N ILE A 400 -4.74 15.89 -15.72
CA ILE A 400 -6.11 15.81 -16.23
C ILE A 400 -7.04 15.41 -15.08
N ALA A 401 -7.99 16.29 -14.76
CA ALA A 401 -8.92 16.08 -13.65
C ALA A 401 -9.93 14.95 -13.95
N ASP A 402 -10.49 14.93 -15.17
CA ASP A 402 -11.45 13.90 -15.59
C ASP A 402 -10.76 12.52 -15.65
N PRO A 403 -11.22 11.51 -14.88
CA PRO A 403 -10.56 10.21 -14.81
C PRO A 403 -10.52 9.47 -16.14
N ALA A 404 -11.56 9.59 -16.97
CA ALA A 404 -11.62 8.90 -18.26
C ALA A 404 -10.63 9.52 -19.26
N ALA A 405 -10.64 10.85 -19.40
CA ALA A 405 -9.69 11.57 -20.23
C ALA A 405 -8.23 11.38 -19.78
N ARG A 406 -8.00 11.31 -18.46
CA ARG A 406 -6.68 11.01 -17.89
C ARG A 406 -6.20 9.62 -18.27
N LEU A 407 -7.06 8.62 -18.12
CA LEU A 407 -6.75 7.24 -18.51
C LEU A 407 -6.43 7.17 -20.00
N ASP A 408 -7.26 7.79 -20.82
CA ASP A 408 -7.09 7.79 -22.28
C ASP A 408 -5.73 8.40 -22.67
N ALA A 409 -5.40 9.58 -22.14
CA ALA A 409 -4.13 10.25 -22.39
C ALA A 409 -2.92 9.45 -21.87
N ALA A 410 -3.05 8.81 -20.69
CA ALA A 410 -2.00 7.96 -20.15
C ALA A 410 -1.74 6.75 -21.06
N VAL A 411 -2.80 6.07 -21.53
CA VAL A 411 -2.65 4.94 -22.44
C VAL A 411 -2.10 5.37 -23.81
N ASP A 412 -2.47 6.55 -24.31
CA ASP A 412 -1.87 7.12 -25.53
C ASP A 412 -0.37 7.40 -25.37
N ALA A 413 0.03 7.97 -24.24
CA ALA A 413 1.44 8.16 -23.91
C ALA A 413 2.20 6.82 -23.88
N ALA A 414 1.57 5.76 -23.34
CA ALA A 414 2.14 4.42 -23.35
C ALA A 414 2.27 3.83 -24.76
N LEU A 415 1.21 3.89 -25.56
CA LEU A 415 1.18 3.35 -26.92
C LEU A 415 2.19 4.05 -27.82
N SER A 416 2.33 5.37 -27.69
CA SER A 416 3.37 6.13 -28.41
C SER A 416 4.79 5.65 -28.10
N TYR A 417 5.04 5.18 -26.87
CA TYR A 417 6.33 4.59 -26.50
C TYR A 417 6.47 3.16 -27.05
N VAL A 418 5.42 2.34 -26.96
CA VAL A 418 5.39 0.94 -27.42
C VAL A 418 5.71 0.83 -28.93
N ASP A 419 5.27 1.80 -29.72
CA ASP A 419 5.49 1.83 -31.17
C ASP A 419 6.83 2.46 -31.59
N GLY A 420 7.54 3.10 -30.66
CA GLY A 420 8.85 3.74 -30.91
C GLY A 420 10.07 2.80 -30.74
N ASP A 421 11.26 3.36 -30.94
CA ASP A 421 12.53 2.62 -30.89
C ASP A 421 13.05 2.28 -29.48
N GLY A 422 12.28 2.55 -28.42
CA GLY A 422 12.61 2.17 -27.04
C GLY A 422 13.89 2.84 -26.53
N ALA A 423 13.74 3.95 -25.81
CA ALA A 423 14.89 4.73 -25.33
C ALA A 423 15.36 4.28 -23.94
N ASP A 424 16.67 4.05 -23.76
CA ASP A 424 17.30 3.59 -22.51
C ASP A 424 17.01 4.51 -21.30
N ALA A 425 16.30 4.04 -20.28
CA ALA A 425 15.99 4.79 -19.05
C ALA A 425 16.94 4.44 -17.87
N THR A 426 18.09 3.81 -18.14
CA THR A 426 19.05 3.36 -17.12
C THR A 426 19.53 4.50 -16.20
N ALA A 427 19.68 5.72 -16.73
CA ALA A 427 20.06 6.87 -15.91
C ALA A 427 19.00 7.22 -14.84
N VAL A 428 17.72 7.24 -15.23
CA VAL A 428 16.59 7.48 -14.31
C VAL A 428 16.51 6.37 -13.27
N ARG A 429 16.69 5.11 -13.69
CA ARG A 429 16.75 3.95 -12.79
C ARG A 429 17.87 4.10 -11.75
N ALA A 430 19.08 4.46 -12.17
CA ALA A 430 20.22 4.60 -11.27
C ALA A 430 20.03 5.75 -10.25
N GLU A 431 19.38 6.84 -10.66
CA GLU A 431 19.00 7.93 -9.77
C GLU A 431 17.92 7.51 -8.77
N ASN A 432 16.86 6.87 -9.23
CA ASN A 432 15.79 6.38 -8.36
C ASN A 432 16.26 5.28 -7.40
N LEU A 433 17.21 4.43 -7.82
CA LEU A 433 17.81 3.43 -6.94
C LEU A 433 18.59 4.10 -5.80
N ARG A 434 19.39 5.13 -6.11
CA ARG A 434 20.08 5.93 -5.08
C ARG A 434 19.08 6.62 -4.16
N TRP A 435 18.04 7.23 -4.72
CA TRP A 435 16.98 7.84 -3.92
C TRP A 435 16.32 6.82 -3.00
N LEU A 436 15.90 5.65 -3.49
CA LEU A 436 15.28 4.59 -2.70
C LEU A 436 16.16 4.14 -1.53
N LEU A 437 17.47 4.00 -1.76
CA LEU A 437 18.43 3.51 -0.78
C LEU A 437 18.81 4.55 0.28
N ASP A 438 19.00 5.80 -0.12
CA ASP A 438 19.74 6.79 0.68
C ASP A 438 18.88 7.98 1.13
N ALA A 439 17.84 8.36 0.39
CA ALA A 439 17.03 9.53 0.73
C ALA A 439 16.06 9.23 1.90
N PRO A 440 15.79 10.19 2.79
CA PRO A 440 14.72 10.08 3.77
C PRO A 440 13.36 9.91 3.09
N LYS A 441 12.50 9.07 3.67
CA LYS A 441 11.14 8.82 3.17
C LYS A 441 10.08 9.49 4.06
N PRO A 442 8.86 9.75 3.56
CA PRO A 442 7.76 10.27 4.37
C PRO A 442 7.51 9.45 5.65
N TRP A 443 7.57 8.12 5.54
CA TRP A 443 7.50 7.22 6.69
C TRP A 443 8.60 7.46 7.75
N ASP A 444 9.81 7.79 7.33
CA ASP A 444 10.94 8.02 8.24
C ASP A 444 10.73 9.29 9.07
N ALA A 445 10.15 10.34 8.45
CA ALA A 445 9.80 11.58 9.13
C ALA A 445 8.66 11.36 10.13
N LEU A 446 7.61 10.65 9.71
CA LEU A 446 6.49 10.28 10.59
C LEU A 446 6.95 9.46 11.80
N THR A 447 7.82 8.48 11.58
CA THR A 447 8.33 7.63 12.67
C THR A 447 9.15 8.42 13.68
N ARG A 448 9.97 9.38 13.20
CA ARG A 448 10.70 10.30 14.08
C ARG A 448 9.78 11.22 14.85
N GLU A 449 8.73 11.75 14.23
CA GLU A 449 7.70 12.56 14.89
C GLU A 449 6.97 11.77 16.01
N LEU A 450 6.59 10.53 15.72
CA LEU A 450 6.02 9.62 16.71
C LEU A 450 7.01 9.36 17.86
N ALA A 451 8.28 9.12 17.56
CA ALA A 451 9.31 8.88 18.58
C ALA A 451 9.53 10.10 19.49
N GLN A 452 9.54 11.30 18.93
CA GLN A 452 9.64 12.55 19.68
C GLN A 452 8.41 12.76 20.57
N THR A 453 7.21 12.50 20.04
CA THR A 453 5.96 12.60 20.80
C THR A 453 5.93 11.60 21.95
N LEU A 454 6.39 10.37 21.70
CA LEU A 454 6.50 9.31 22.70
C LEU A 454 7.51 9.64 23.80
N ALA A 455 8.63 10.28 23.46
CA ALA A 455 9.66 10.70 24.41
C ALA A 455 9.21 11.85 25.32
N GLY A 456 8.16 12.59 24.93
CA GLY A 456 7.53 13.61 25.77
C GLY A 456 6.58 13.06 26.84
N LEU A 457 6.36 11.74 26.87
CA LEU A 457 5.52 11.03 27.84
C LEU A 457 6.37 10.49 28.99
#